data_AF-A0A7R9PH25-F1
#
_entry.id   AF-A0A7R9PH25-F1
#
_cell.length_a   1.000
_cell.length_b   1.000
_cell.length_c   1.000
_cell.angle_alpha   90.00
_cell.angle_beta   90.00
_cell.angle_gamma   90.00
#
_symmetry.space_group_name_H-M   'P 1'
#
loop_
_entity.id
_entity.type
_entity.pdbx_description
1 polymer ?
#
loop_
_entity_poly.entity_id
_entity_poly.type
_entity_poly.pdbx_seq_one_letter_code
_entity_poly.pdbx_strand_id
1 'polypeptide(L)'
;MSYKIFVSGFGRSSRPSFSSDSLEAENQLVRSVEEWRREMKLEKFILLGHSMGGFLAASYAIEHPDRYQHLYTLSLYSLTNGFLGILSSAARVAHLILADPWGFPERPADVAQKYNVPIWVRCVAFVVQPFNPLWPVRAAGPFGQWLIGKMRPDIVRKFSPVLDDAAEVIPQYLYQCNSQIPSGEAAFHAMMSGFGWAKNPMLKRMDTLRKTIPITLMYGTRSWVDSSASETIKAQRPDSYVNVQVINGAGHHVYADKSETFNRYVLDACEYTDKEEDVSLAPPQDIIIVSQDPIAKSNSIIEDIPASPDQCHRLS
;
A
#
# COMPACT_ATOMS: atom_id res chain seq x y z
N MET A 1 -1.98 -18.84 -0.82
CA MET A 1 -0.68 -19.04 -0.14
C MET A 1 -0.17 -17.68 0.34
N SER A 2 0.45 -17.58 1.52
CA SER A 2 0.97 -16.30 2.06
C SER A 2 2.46 -16.41 2.36
N TYR A 3 3.21 -15.36 2.03
CA TYR A 3 4.64 -15.26 2.32
C TYR A 3 4.94 -14.08 3.27
N LYS A 4 5.97 -14.23 4.11
CA LYS A 4 6.53 -13.15 4.93
C LYS A 4 8.02 -13.09 4.65
N ILE A 5 8.54 -11.91 4.36
CA ILE A 5 9.94 -11.72 3.97
C ILE A 5 10.63 -10.68 4.84
N PHE A 6 11.92 -10.86 5.07
CA PHE A 6 12.80 -9.79 5.50
C PHE A 6 13.45 -9.19 4.26
N VAL A 7 13.27 -7.88 4.06
CA VAL A 7 14.00 -7.14 3.01
C VAL A 7 15.50 -7.22 3.28
N SER A 8 16.32 -7.23 2.23
CA SER A 8 17.78 -7.20 2.34
C SER A 8 18.24 -6.13 3.35
N GLY A 9 19.18 -6.49 4.22
CA GLY A 9 19.66 -5.61 5.28
C GLY A 9 18.93 -5.75 6.62
N PHE A 10 17.82 -6.50 6.70
CA PHE A 10 17.00 -6.65 7.92
C PHE A 10 16.86 -8.11 8.37
N GLY A 11 16.51 -8.31 9.65
CA GLY A 11 16.22 -9.64 10.22
C GLY A 11 17.35 -10.64 9.97
N ARG A 12 17.04 -11.77 9.32
CA ARG A 12 18.02 -12.79 8.94
C ARG A 12 18.46 -12.75 7.47
N SER A 13 18.05 -11.74 6.71
CA SER A 13 18.44 -11.61 5.29
C SER A 13 19.91 -11.19 5.13
N SER A 14 20.43 -11.29 3.90
CA SER A 14 21.77 -10.82 3.55
C SER A 14 21.98 -9.35 3.95
N ARG A 15 23.24 -8.96 4.16
CA ARG A 15 23.65 -7.61 4.55
C ARG A 15 24.51 -6.95 3.46
N PRO A 16 23.97 -6.68 2.26
CA PRO A 16 24.72 -6.00 1.22
C PRO A 16 25.00 -4.55 1.63
N SER A 17 26.02 -3.94 1.03
CA SER A 17 26.25 -2.50 1.15
C SER A 17 25.22 -1.77 0.29
N PHE A 18 24.51 -0.81 0.89
CA PHE A 18 23.58 0.06 0.17
C PHE A 18 24.22 1.42 -0.11
N SER A 19 23.66 2.14 -1.09
CA SER A 19 24.04 3.52 -1.36
C SER A 19 23.66 4.46 -0.20
N SER A 20 24.42 5.55 -0.04
CA SER A 20 24.04 6.67 0.83
C SER A 20 23.14 7.69 0.11
N ASP A 21 23.02 7.59 -1.22
CA ASP A 21 21.99 8.30 -1.97
C ASP A 21 20.61 7.70 -1.69
N SER A 22 19.64 8.58 -1.45
CA SER A 22 18.30 8.16 -1.01
C SER A 22 17.52 7.39 -2.06
N LEU A 23 17.62 7.79 -3.33
CA LEU A 23 16.85 7.17 -4.41
C LEU A 23 17.49 5.84 -4.81
N GLU A 24 18.82 5.80 -4.88
CA GLU A 24 19.53 4.55 -5.16
C GLU A 24 19.37 3.52 -4.03
N ALA A 25 19.38 3.93 -2.75
CA ALA A 25 19.10 3.05 -1.63
C ALA A 25 17.68 2.44 -1.72
N GLU A 26 16.70 3.27 -2.05
CA GLU A 26 15.31 2.85 -2.30
C GLU A 26 15.24 1.83 -3.45
N ASN A 27 15.83 2.14 -4.61
CA ASN A 27 15.86 1.25 -5.77
C ASN A 27 16.50 -0.10 -5.45
N GLN A 28 17.59 -0.12 -4.66
CA GLN A 28 18.26 -1.35 -4.25
C GLN A 28 17.38 -2.21 -3.33
N LEU A 29 16.62 -1.59 -2.42
CA LEU A 29 15.65 -2.28 -1.58
C LEU A 29 14.47 -2.82 -2.41
N VAL A 30 13.92 -2.02 -3.32
CA VAL A 30 12.84 -2.44 -4.24
C VAL A 30 13.29 -3.59 -5.13
N ARG A 31 14.51 -3.53 -5.67
CA ARG A 31 15.10 -4.63 -6.45
C ARG A 31 15.15 -5.94 -5.68
N SER A 32 15.45 -5.90 -4.38
CA SER A 32 15.45 -7.12 -3.56
C SER A 32 14.07 -7.77 -3.44
N VAL A 33 12.99 -6.97 -3.46
CA VAL A 33 11.61 -7.48 -3.50
C VAL A 33 11.33 -8.11 -4.87
N GLU A 34 11.81 -7.51 -5.96
CA GLU A 34 11.66 -8.07 -7.31
C GLU A 34 12.42 -9.38 -7.50
N GLU A 35 13.66 -9.46 -7.02
CA GLU A 35 14.47 -10.67 -7.05
C GLU A 35 13.80 -11.81 -6.28
N TRP A 36 13.30 -11.52 -5.07
CA TRP A 36 12.53 -12.49 -4.30
C TRP A 36 11.28 -12.95 -5.05
N ARG A 37 10.50 -12.03 -5.61
CA ARG A 37 9.28 -12.37 -6.38
C ARG A 37 9.61 -13.28 -7.56
N ARG A 38 10.70 -12.99 -8.29
CA ARG A 38 11.17 -13.82 -9.42
C ARG A 38 11.51 -15.24 -8.96
N GLU A 39 12.24 -15.37 -7.86
CA GLU A 39 12.61 -16.67 -7.29
C GLU A 39 11.39 -17.49 -6.89
N MET A 40 10.39 -16.82 -6.30
CA MET A 40 9.13 -17.45 -5.93
C MET A 40 8.17 -17.65 -7.11
N LYS A 41 8.55 -17.20 -8.31
CA LYS A 41 7.76 -17.29 -9.57
C LYS A 41 6.34 -16.74 -9.43
N LEU A 42 6.18 -15.64 -8.68
CA LEU A 42 4.87 -15.03 -8.46
C LEU A 42 4.52 -14.11 -9.62
N GLU A 43 3.56 -14.51 -10.46
CA GLU A 43 3.13 -13.72 -11.62
C GLU A 43 2.20 -12.56 -11.25
N LYS A 44 1.30 -12.81 -10.30
CA LYS A 44 0.31 -11.87 -9.78
C LYS A 44 0.14 -12.11 -8.29
N PHE A 45 0.17 -11.06 -7.47
CA PHE A 45 0.10 -11.20 -6.02
C PHE A 45 -0.39 -9.92 -5.34
N ILE A 46 -0.93 -10.08 -4.13
CA ILE A 46 -1.24 -8.98 -3.23
C ILE A 46 0.03 -8.63 -2.46
N LEU A 47 0.40 -7.34 -2.47
CA LEU A 47 1.59 -6.85 -1.78
C LEU A 47 1.18 -6.06 -0.54
N LEU A 48 1.53 -6.58 0.63
CA LEU A 48 1.30 -5.95 1.91
C LEU A 48 2.62 -5.44 2.50
N GLY A 49 2.66 -4.16 2.85
CA GLY A 49 3.80 -3.55 3.51
C GLY A 49 3.41 -2.81 4.80
N HIS A 50 4.21 -2.98 5.85
CA HIS A 50 4.08 -2.22 7.11
C HIS A 50 5.19 -1.17 7.24
N SER A 51 4.86 0.06 7.69
CA SER A 51 5.86 1.11 7.95
C SER A 51 6.74 1.37 6.72
N MET A 52 8.07 1.27 6.85
CA MET A 52 9.01 1.30 5.71
C MET A 52 8.68 0.27 4.63
N GLY A 53 8.21 -0.93 5.02
CA GLY A 53 7.74 -1.92 4.06
C GLY A 53 6.54 -1.45 3.24
N GLY A 54 5.66 -0.61 3.80
CA GLY A 54 4.57 0.03 3.07
C GLY A 54 5.07 1.04 2.03
N PHE A 55 6.08 1.82 2.39
CA PHE A 55 6.79 2.70 1.46
C PHE A 55 7.41 1.90 0.29
N LEU A 56 8.18 0.85 0.59
CA LEU A 56 8.80 0.00 -0.42
C LEU A 56 7.75 -0.74 -1.28
N ALA A 57 6.63 -1.15 -0.69
CA ALA A 57 5.54 -1.79 -1.42
C ALA A 57 4.91 -0.84 -2.46
N ALA A 58 4.68 0.42 -2.08
CA ALA A 58 4.18 1.44 -3.00
C ALA A 58 5.23 1.78 -4.08
N SER A 59 6.52 1.92 -3.74
CA SER A 59 7.57 2.15 -4.75
C SER A 59 7.68 0.98 -5.74
N TYR A 60 7.65 -0.24 -5.23
CA TYR A 60 7.65 -1.45 -6.05
C TYR A 60 6.48 -1.46 -7.04
N ALA A 61 5.27 -1.10 -6.60
CA ALA A 61 4.09 -1.07 -7.46
C ALA A 61 4.15 0.04 -8.52
N ILE A 62 4.88 1.13 -8.25
CA ILE A 62 5.15 2.22 -9.20
C ILE A 62 6.22 1.81 -10.22
N GLU A 63 7.32 1.19 -9.78
CA GLU A 63 8.47 0.82 -10.63
C GLU A 63 8.20 -0.43 -11.49
N HIS A 64 7.29 -1.30 -11.07
CA HIS A 64 6.94 -2.52 -11.78
C HIS A 64 5.44 -2.57 -12.17
N PRO A 65 4.96 -1.62 -13.00
CA PRO A 65 3.54 -1.47 -13.31
C PRO A 65 3.00 -2.59 -14.22
N ASP A 66 3.86 -3.30 -14.97
CA ASP A 66 3.45 -4.17 -16.07
C ASP A 66 4.04 -5.59 -16.05
N ARG A 67 3.29 -6.50 -16.70
CA ARG A 67 3.87 -7.60 -17.47
C ARG A 67 4.30 -7.01 -18.81
N TYR A 68 5.60 -7.02 -19.13
CA TYR A 68 5.99 -6.89 -20.54
C TYR A 68 5.37 -8.08 -21.28
N GLN A 69 4.26 -7.86 -21.98
CA GLN A 69 3.97 -8.72 -23.13
C GLN A 69 5.05 -8.39 -24.13
N HIS A 70 5.97 -9.34 -24.33
CA HIS A 70 6.84 -9.32 -25.50
C HIS A 70 5.94 -9.13 -26.71
N LEU A 71 6.04 -7.92 -27.26
CA LEU A 71 5.41 -7.49 -28.47
C LEU A 71 5.86 -8.46 -29.58
N TYR A 72 5.09 -9.50 -29.84
CA TYR A 72 5.19 -10.29 -31.07
C TYR A 72 4.67 -9.45 -32.26
N THR A 73 5.13 -8.20 -32.42
CA THR A 73 5.03 -7.47 -33.69
C THR A 73 6.13 -7.96 -34.62
N LEU A 74 6.11 -9.25 -34.96
CA LEU A 74 6.91 -9.79 -36.07
C LEU A 74 6.20 -10.94 -36.81
N SER A 75 4.87 -11.10 -36.69
CA SER A 75 4.17 -12.17 -37.44
C SER A 75 2.76 -11.89 -37.97
N LEU A 76 2.11 -10.76 -37.71
CA LEU A 76 0.72 -10.53 -38.15
C LEU A 76 0.56 -9.35 -39.11
N TYR A 77 1.44 -9.28 -40.11
CA TYR A 77 1.16 -8.57 -41.36
C TYR A 77 0.37 -9.44 -42.36
N SER A 78 -0.12 -10.61 -41.95
CA SER A 78 -0.87 -11.51 -42.83
C SER A 78 -1.98 -12.18 -42.05
N LEU A 79 -3.21 -12.09 -42.58
CA LEU A 79 -4.44 -12.77 -42.16
C LEU A 79 -5.35 -12.01 -41.16
N THR A 80 -6.08 -11.05 -41.73
CA THR A 80 -7.56 -10.97 -41.75
C THR A 80 -8.35 -11.33 -40.50
N ASN A 81 -9.22 -10.37 -40.15
CA ASN A 81 -10.42 -10.40 -39.30
C ASN A 81 -10.25 -9.85 -37.88
N GLY A 82 -11.05 -8.83 -37.62
CA GLY A 82 -10.97 -7.97 -36.46
C GLY A 82 -11.11 -8.73 -35.15
N PHE A 83 -10.06 -8.67 -34.35
CA PHE A 83 -10.12 -8.74 -32.91
C PHE A 83 -9.07 -7.76 -32.41
N LEU A 84 -9.46 -6.50 -32.24
CA LEU A 84 -8.68 -5.57 -31.42
C LEU A 84 -9.01 -5.90 -29.96
N GLY A 85 -8.59 -7.08 -29.51
CA GLY A 85 -8.56 -7.39 -28.09
C GLY A 85 -7.63 -6.38 -27.45
N ILE A 86 -8.16 -5.47 -26.64
CA ILE A 86 -7.34 -4.61 -25.79
C ILE A 86 -6.58 -5.55 -24.86
N LEU A 87 -5.33 -5.87 -25.22
CA LEU A 87 -4.41 -6.58 -24.36
C LEU A 87 -4.04 -5.63 -23.21
N SER A 88 -4.92 -5.52 -22.23
CA SER A 88 -4.64 -4.83 -20.98
C SER A 88 -3.52 -5.61 -20.30
N SER A 89 -2.33 -5.01 -20.23
CA SER A 89 -1.24 -5.49 -19.36
C SER A 89 -1.82 -5.59 -17.94
N ALA A 90 -2.03 -6.80 -17.43
CA ALA A 90 -2.46 -6.97 -16.05
C ALA A 90 -1.31 -6.51 -15.13
N ALA A 91 -1.64 -5.62 -14.19
CA ALA A 91 -0.68 -5.19 -13.18
C ALA A 91 -0.19 -6.41 -12.38
N ARG A 92 1.10 -6.43 -12.07
CA ARG A 92 1.72 -7.52 -11.31
C ARG A 92 1.25 -7.56 -9.85
N VAL A 93 1.10 -6.37 -9.27
CA VAL A 93 0.48 -6.18 -7.97
C VAL A 93 -1.03 -6.14 -8.16
N ALA A 94 -1.72 -7.14 -7.61
CA ALA A 94 -3.17 -7.27 -7.70
C ALA A 94 -3.92 -6.36 -6.71
N HIS A 95 -3.30 -6.10 -5.55
CA HIS A 95 -3.79 -5.18 -4.53
C HIS A 95 -2.60 -4.72 -3.70
N LEU A 96 -2.55 -3.42 -3.39
CA LEU A 96 -1.57 -2.83 -2.51
C LEU A 96 -2.17 -2.60 -1.11
N ILE A 97 -1.69 -3.32 -0.11
CA ILE A 97 -2.12 -3.16 1.28
C ILE A 97 -1.04 -2.43 2.08
N LEU A 98 -1.37 -1.28 2.62
CA LEU A 98 -0.44 -0.37 3.29
C LEU A 98 -0.82 -0.23 4.76
N ALA A 99 -0.06 -0.91 5.61
CA ALA A 99 -0.24 -0.90 7.05
C ALA A 99 0.64 0.16 7.71
N ASP A 100 0.02 1.22 8.19
CA ASP A 100 0.62 2.36 8.87
C ASP A 100 1.92 2.83 8.16
N PRO A 101 1.85 3.14 6.85
CA PRO A 101 3.01 3.27 5.99
C PRO A 101 3.79 4.54 6.29
N TRP A 102 5.09 4.40 6.54
CA TRP A 102 5.99 5.53 6.76
C TRP A 102 6.33 6.23 5.43
N GLY A 103 6.70 7.51 5.48
CA GLY A 103 7.30 8.21 4.33
C GLY A 103 6.30 8.69 3.27
N PHE A 104 5.00 8.65 3.57
CA PHE A 104 3.94 9.14 2.69
C PHE A 104 3.83 10.67 2.68
N PRO A 105 3.52 11.32 3.81
CA PRO A 105 3.37 12.77 3.84
C PRO A 105 4.72 13.48 3.65
N GLU A 106 4.65 14.68 3.09
CA GLU A 106 5.79 15.57 3.01
C GLU A 106 6.20 16.06 4.40
N ARG A 107 7.49 16.38 4.54
CA ARG A 107 7.96 17.10 5.72
C ARG A 107 7.42 18.53 5.69
N PRO A 108 6.66 18.98 6.71
CA PRO A 108 6.22 20.37 6.77
C PRO A 108 7.42 21.32 6.86
N ALA A 109 7.36 22.47 6.19
CA ALA A 109 8.43 23.46 6.20
C ALA A 109 8.66 24.07 7.60
N ASP A 110 7.62 24.07 8.43
CA ASP A 110 7.53 24.72 9.73
C ASP A 110 7.71 23.76 10.92
N VAL A 111 8.17 22.52 10.72
CA VAL A 111 8.28 21.49 11.79
C VAL A 111 8.91 22.00 13.09
N ALA A 112 10.00 22.77 13.02
CA ALA A 112 10.68 23.25 14.23
C ALA A 112 9.84 24.27 15.02
N GLN A 113 9.03 25.08 14.32
CA GLN A 113 8.12 26.04 14.92
C GLN A 113 6.84 25.35 15.41
N LYS A 114 6.28 24.44 14.59
CA LYS A 114 5.06 23.67 14.86
C LYS A 114 5.15 22.88 16.17
N TYR A 115 6.31 22.29 16.48
CA TYR A 115 6.51 21.49 17.69
C TYR A 115 7.26 22.22 18.82
N ASN A 116 7.56 23.52 18.65
CA ASN A 116 8.30 24.36 19.61
C ASN A 116 9.50 23.63 20.27
N VAL A 117 10.35 23.02 19.45
CA VAL A 117 11.38 22.09 19.93
C VAL A 117 12.50 22.86 20.64
N PRO A 118 12.78 22.59 21.94
CA PRO A 118 13.83 23.28 22.69
C PRO A 118 15.21 23.17 22.01
N ILE A 119 16.03 24.21 22.13
CA ILE A 119 17.36 24.27 21.47
C ILE A 119 18.24 23.08 21.87
N TRP A 120 18.24 22.69 23.15
CA TRP A 120 19.03 21.54 23.62
C TRP A 120 18.62 20.23 22.94
N VAL A 121 17.31 20.01 22.68
CA VAL A 121 16.81 18.83 21.94
C VAL A 121 17.31 18.87 20.50
N ARG A 122 17.31 20.06 19.87
CA ARG A 122 17.84 20.24 18.51
C ARG A 122 19.33 19.95 18.43
N CYS A 123 20.10 20.36 19.43
CA CYS A 123 21.53 20.06 19.53
C CYS A 123 21.77 18.56 19.69
N VAL A 124 21.04 17.88 20.58
CA VAL A 124 21.12 16.42 20.74
C VAL A 124 20.76 15.73 19.43
N ALA A 125 19.65 16.11 18.81
CA ALA A 125 19.20 15.57 17.53
C ALA A 125 20.27 15.72 16.45
N PHE A 126 20.94 16.88 16.35
CA PHE A 126 22.03 17.10 15.41
C PHE A 126 23.24 16.19 15.66
N VAL A 127 23.62 15.99 16.92
CA VAL A 127 24.74 15.11 17.30
C VAL A 127 24.42 13.64 17.02
N VAL A 128 23.19 13.20 17.28
CA VAL A 128 22.79 11.79 17.08
C VAL A 128 22.40 11.48 15.64
N GLN A 129 22.12 12.49 14.81
CA GLN A 129 21.66 12.33 13.43
C GLN A 129 22.58 11.47 12.57
N PRO A 130 23.92 11.53 12.63
CA PRO A 130 24.78 10.69 11.80
C PRO A 130 24.70 9.19 12.14
N PHE A 131 24.18 8.83 13.31
CA PHE A 131 24.14 7.45 13.77
C PHE A 131 22.85 6.74 13.34
N ASN A 132 22.98 5.46 13.00
CA ASN A 132 21.84 4.62 12.70
C ASN A 132 20.94 4.44 13.95
N PRO A 133 19.60 4.49 13.85
CA PRO A 133 18.68 4.55 15.01
C PRO A 133 18.88 3.52 16.13
N LEU A 134 19.31 2.30 15.81
CA LEU A 134 19.53 1.18 16.73
C LEU A 134 21.01 1.03 17.14
N TRP A 135 21.86 2.03 16.87
CA TRP A 135 23.26 2.01 17.28
C TRP A 135 23.46 1.73 18.79
N PRO A 136 22.58 2.18 19.72
CA PRO A 136 22.77 1.90 21.13
C PRO A 136 22.65 0.40 21.46
N VAL A 137 21.80 -0.33 20.73
CA VAL A 137 21.63 -1.78 20.90
C VAL A 137 22.93 -2.51 20.56
N ARG A 138 23.62 -2.08 19.50
CA ARG A 138 24.91 -2.65 19.08
C ARG A 138 26.03 -2.25 20.02
N ALA A 139 26.06 -0.98 20.45
CA ALA A 139 27.05 -0.49 21.41
C ALA A 139 26.95 -1.21 22.77
N ALA A 140 25.76 -1.64 23.18
CA ALA A 140 25.54 -2.39 24.42
C ALA A 140 26.07 -3.83 24.38
N GLY A 141 26.44 -4.35 23.21
CA GLY A 141 26.98 -5.71 23.05
C GLY A 141 26.09 -6.77 23.72
N PRO A 142 26.65 -7.71 24.51
CA PRO A 142 25.88 -8.76 25.19
C PRO A 142 24.70 -8.27 26.05
N PHE A 143 24.74 -7.02 26.54
CA PHE A 143 23.65 -6.43 27.32
C PHE A 143 22.50 -5.87 26.46
N GLY A 144 22.61 -5.91 25.13
CA GLY A 144 21.59 -5.36 24.24
C GLY A 144 20.22 -6.02 24.38
N GLN A 145 20.14 -7.30 24.74
CA GLN A 145 18.85 -7.98 25.03
C GLN A 145 18.15 -7.34 26.22
N TRP A 146 18.89 -7.14 27.31
CA TRP A 146 18.41 -6.45 28.51
C TRP A 146 17.99 -5.02 28.18
N LEU A 147 18.79 -4.29 27.38
CA LEU A 147 18.48 -2.93 26.96
C LEU A 147 17.15 -2.87 26.20
N ILE A 148 16.92 -3.78 25.25
CA ILE A 148 15.66 -3.85 24.50
C ILE A 148 14.50 -4.17 25.44
N GLY A 149 14.64 -5.17 26.31
CA GLY A 149 13.58 -5.53 27.27
C GLY A 149 13.19 -4.37 28.17
N LYS A 150 14.16 -3.53 28.57
CA LYS A 150 13.94 -2.35 29.40
C LYS A 150 13.37 -1.16 28.63
N MET A 151 13.85 -0.91 27.41
CA MET A 151 13.49 0.27 26.62
C MET A 151 12.23 0.07 25.78
N ARG A 152 11.87 -1.17 25.44
CA ARG A 152 10.71 -1.53 24.61
C ARG A 152 9.80 -2.59 25.26
N PRO A 153 9.36 -2.39 26.51
CA PRO A 153 8.40 -3.31 27.16
C PRO A 153 7.05 -3.32 26.43
N ASP A 154 6.75 -2.27 25.65
CA ASP A 154 5.57 -2.19 24.81
C ASP A 154 5.53 -3.30 23.75
N ILE A 155 6.66 -3.64 23.11
CA ILE A 155 6.68 -4.71 22.11
C ILE A 155 6.43 -6.05 22.79
N VAL A 156 7.12 -6.32 23.90
CA VAL A 156 6.97 -7.57 24.66
C VAL A 156 5.50 -7.82 25.00
N ARG A 157 4.82 -6.81 25.55
CA ARG A 157 3.41 -6.89 25.95
C ARG A 157 2.47 -7.22 24.78
N LYS A 158 2.78 -6.78 23.55
CA LYS A 158 1.95 -7.07 22.36
C LYS A 158 1.95 -8.54 22.00
N PHE A 159 3.01 -9.27 22.32
CA PHE A 159 3.16 -10.69 21.97
C PHE A 159 2.89 -11.64 23.14
N SER A 160 2.80 -11.14 24.38
CA SER A 160 2.46 -11.96 25.56
C SER A 160 1.19 -12.79 25.44
N PRO A 161 0.11 -12.38 24.75
CA PRO A 161 -1.07 -13.23 24.57
C PRO A 161 -0.85 -14.45 23.67
N VAL A 162 0.24 -14.49 22.90
CA VAL A 162 0.52 -15.52 21.88
C VAL A 162 1.76 -16.34 22.22
N LEU A 163 2.65 -15.81 23.05
CA LEU A 163 3.90 -16.46 23.46
C LEU A 163 4.00 -16.48 24.98
N ASP A 164 4.05 -17.68 25.56
CA ASP A 164 4.17 -17.87 27.01
C ASP A 164 5.45 -17.21 27.57
N ASP A 165 6.57 -17.36 26.87
CA ASP A 165 7.87 -16.81 27.27
C ASP A 165 8.21 -15.47 26.57
N ALA A 166 7.20 -14.65 26.24
CA ALA A 166 7.40 -13.41 25.49
C ALA A 166 8.44 -12.46 26.11
N ALA A 167 8.52 -12.41 27.44
CA ALA A 167 9.46 -11.55 28.17
C ALA A 167 10.94 -11.90 27.93
N GLU A 168 11.22 -13.16 27.59
CA GLU A 168 12.57 -13.64 27.28
C GLU A 168 12.80 -13.67 25.76
N VAL A 169 11.87 -14.28 25.03
CA VAL A 169 12.04 -14.56 23.60
C VAL A 169 12.01 -13.29 22.75
N ILE A 170 11.13 -12.32 23.06
CA ILE A 170 10.99 -11.10 22.23
C ILE A 170 12.23 -10.22 22.29
N PRO A 171 12.77 -9.83 23.46
CA PRO A 171 14.00 -9.05 23.51
C PRO A 171 15.20 -9.78 22.89
N GLN A 172 15.30 -11.10 23.09
CA GLN A 172 16.36 -11.91 22.48
C GLN A 172 16.25 -11.89 20.95
N TYR A 173 15.06 -12.15 20.40
CA TYR A 173 14.80 -12.12 18.97
C TYR A 173 15.12 -10.75 18.36
N LEU A 174 14.64 -9.67 18.97
CA LEU A 174 14.89 -8.31 18.51
C LEU A 174 16.37 -7.95 18.56
N TYR A 175 17.08 -8.36 19.62
CA TYR A 175 18.53 -8.15 19.71
C TYR A 175 19.26 -8.85 18.56
N GLN A 176 18.99 -10.14 18.33
CA GLN A 176 19.67 -10.92 17.29
C GLN A 176 19.40 -10.39 15.87
N CYS A 177 18.21 -9.83 15.62
CA CYS A 177 17.90 -9.19 14.34
C CYS A 177 18.70 -7.90 14.10
N ASN A 178 19.06 -7.19 15.18
CA ASN A 178 19.57 -5.82 15.11
C ASN A 178 21.02 -5.65 15.59
N SER A 179 21.65 -6.69 16.15
CA SER A 179 23.05 -6.68 16.60
C SER A 179 24.07 -6.82 15.47
N GLN A 180 23.62 -7.27 14.29
CA GLN A 180 24.45 -7.49 13.11
C GLN A 180 24.81 -6.18 12.39
N ILE A 181 25.56 -6.29 11.28
CA ILE A 181 25.88 -5.15 10.40
C ILE A 181 24.57 -4.46 9.98
N PRO A 182 24.41 -3.15 10.26
CA PRO A 182 23.15 -2.45 10.14
C PRO A 182 22.92 -1.95 8.70
N SER A 183 23.10 -2.79 7.68
CA SER A 183 23.11 -2.29 6.29
C SER A 183 21.73 -1.83 5.83
N GLY A 184 20.66 -2.55 6.15
CA GLY A 184 19.29 -2.12 5.84
C GLY A 184 18.88 -0.88 6.63
N GLU A 185 19.33 -0.78 7.88
CA GLU A 185 19.11 0.39 8.72
C GLU A 185 19.87 1.62 8.20
N ALA A 186 21.08 1.44 7.66
CA ALA A 186 21.83 2.50 6.99
C ALA A 186 21.14 2.94 5.70
N ALA A 187 20.59 2.00 4.91
CA ALA A 187 19.79 2.31 3.73
C ALA A 187 18.52 3.10 4.10
N PHE A 188 17.80 2.66 5.12
CA PHE A 188 16.64 3.37 5.64
C PHE A 188 17.00 4.78 6.08
N HIS A 189 18.08 4.93 6.85
CA HIS A 189 18.59 6.23 7.28
C HIS A 189 18.97 7.12 6.09
N ALA A 190 19.59 6.57 5.04
CA ALA A 190 19.88 7.31 3.81
C ALA A 190 18.62 7.86 3.14
N MET A 191 17.47 7.20 3.29
CA MET A 191 16.17 7.63 2.79
C MET A 191 15.44 8.65 3.70
N MET A 192 15.88 8.86 4.96
CA MET A 192 15.22 9.75 5.90
C MET A 192 15.64 11.22 5.74
N SER A 193 14.69 12.13 5.90
CA SER A 193 14.89 13.57 6.11
C SER A 193 14.55 13.92 7.56
N GLY A 194 15.58 14.25 8.35
CA GLY A 194 15.43 14.36 9.80
C GLY A 194 15.15 12.98 10.42
N PHE A 195 14.27 12.92 11.42
CA PHE A 195 13.96 11.68 12.15
C PHE A 195 12.64 11.01 11.76
N GLY A 196 11.80 11.64 10.93
CA GLY A 196 10.40 11.22 10.76
C GLY A 196 9.87 11.14 9.34
N TRP A 197 10.55 11.73 8.35
CA TRP A 197 10.01 11.87 6.99
C TRP A 197 10.94 11.25 5.96
N ALA A 198 10.40 10.85 4.81
CA ALA A 198 11.21 10.43 3.67
C ALA A 198 11.78 11.65 2.94
N LYS A 199 13.00 11.52 2.39
CA LYS A 199 13.56 12.49 1.44
C LYS A 199 12.74 12.56 0.14
N ASN A 200 12.23 11.41 -0.30
CA ASN A 200 11.37 11.26 -1.48
C ASN A 200 9.96 10.83 -1.01
N PRO A 201 9.10 11.76 -0.58
CA PRO A 201 7.80 11.42 -0.01
C PRO A 201 6.90 10.71 -1.02
N MET A 202 6.25 9.61 -0.60
CA MET A 202 5.46 8.76 -1.50
C MET A 202 4.26 9.51 -2.09
N LEU A 203 3.66 10.45 -1.34
CA LEU A 203 2.49 11.20 -1.80
C LEU A 203 2.74 11.95 -3.13
N LYS A 204 3.97 12.38 -3.41
CA LYS A 204 4.35 13.04 -4.67
C LYS A 204 4.40 12.12 -5.89
N ARG A 205 4.30 10.81 -5.68
CA ARG A 205 4.51 9.78 -6.69
C ARG A 205 3.27 8.90 -6.89
N MET A 206 2.25 9.06 -6.06
CA MET A 206 1.04 8.22 -6.08
C MET A 206 0.19 8.40 -7.34
N ASP A 207 0.38 9.49 -8.08
CA ASP A 207 -0.21 9.75 -9.39
C ASP A 207 0.37 8.83 -10.49
N THR A 208 1.62 8.41 -10.35
CA THR A 208 2.28 7.46 -11.26
C THR A 208 1.85 6.01 -11.04
N LEU A 209 1.30 5.68 -9.87
CA LEU A 209 0.77 4.36 -9.57
C LEU A 209 -0.45 4.08 -10.45
N ARG A 210 -0.46 2.95 -11.18
CA ARG A 210 -1.57 2.56 -12.05
C ARG A 210 -2.92 2.63 -11.34
N LYS A 211 -3.89 3.33 -11.94
CA LYS A 211 -5.27 3.47 -11.40
C LYS A 211 -5.99 2.12 -11.21
N THR A 212 -5.61 1.09 -11.97
CA THR A 212 -6.18 -0.26 -11.86
C THR A 212 -5.71 -1.02 -10.62
N ILE A 213 -4.67 -0.56 -9.91
CA ILE A 213 -4.20 -1.21 -8.69
C ILE A 213 -5.05 -0.69 -7.51
N PRO A 214 -5.87 -1.53 -6.88
CA PRO A 214 -6.62 -1.17 -5.69
C PRO A 214 -5.69 -0.98 -4.49
N ILE A 215 -6.06 -0.05 -3.59
CA ILE A 215 -5.28 0.29 -2.41
C ILE A 215 -6.13 0.13 -1.16
N THR A 216 -5.61 -0.59 -0.16
CA THR A 216 -6.16 -0.59 1.20
C THR A 216 -5.14 0.00 2.16
N LEU A 217 -5.48 1.12 2.79
CA LEU A 217 -4.68 1.83 3.78
C LEU A 217 -5.23 1.56 5.18
N MET A 218 -4.38 1.16 6.11
CA MET A 218 -4.74 0.92 7.51
C MET A 218 -3.86 1.73 8.44
N TYR A 219 -4.44 2.60 9.26
CA TYR A 219 -3.71 3.43 10.23
C TYR A 219 -4.14 3.15 11.67
N GLY A 220 -3.24 3.31 12.63
CA GLY A 220 -3.58 3.25 14.05
C GLY A 220 -3.93 4.63 14.60
N THR A 221 -4.99 4.77 15.39
CA THR A 221 -5.37 6.09 15.98
C THR A 221 -4.32 6.66 16.95
N ARG A 222 -3.42 5.82 17.46
CA ARG A 222 -2.31 6.20 18.36
C ARG A 222 -0.95 6.12 17.66
N SER A 223 -0.93 6.03 16.33
CA SER A 223 0.33 6.00 15.59
C SER A 223 0.99 7.37 15.59
N TRP A 224 2.32 7.36 15.48
CA TRP A 224 3.13 8.54 15.21
C TRP A 224 3.22 8.84 13.70
N VAL A 225 2.79 7.89 12.86
CA VAL A 225 2.69 8.07 11.41
C VAL A 225 1.42 8.85 11.10
N ASP A 226 1.57 9.93 10.37
CA ASP A 226 0.47 10.80 9.97
C ASP A 226 -0.36 10.15 8.84
N SER A 227 -1.68 10.07 9.04
CA SER A 227 -2.65 9.51 8.10
C SER A 227 -3.19 10.54 7.09
N SER A 228 -2.79 11.81 7.17
CA SER A 228 -3.27 12.91 6.30
C SER A 228 -3.11 12.61 4.80
N ALA A 229 -2.07 11.86 4.42
CA ALA A 229 -1.84 11.48 3.03
C ALA A 229 -2.98 10.63 2.43
N SER A 230 -3.76 9.92 3.26
CA SER A 230 -4.83 9.03 2.80
C SER A 230 -5.97 9.76 2.09
N GLU A 231 -6.35 10.94 2.58
CA GLU A 231 -7.38 11.79 1.97
C GLU A 231 -6.94 12.28 0.60
N THR A 232 -5.69 12.73 0.50
CA THR A 232 -5.08 13.16 -0.77
C THR A 232 -5.00 12.01 -1.77
N ILE A 233 -4.58 10.81 -1.35
CA ILE A 233 -4.54 9.62 -2.23
C ILE A 233 -5.93 9.29 -2.75
N LYS A 234 -6.95 9.32 -1.88
CA LYS A 234 -8.33 9.06 -2.27
C LYS A 234 -8.83 10.10 -3.27
N ALA A 235 -8.52 11.37 -3.06
CA ALA A 235 -8.90 12.46 -3.97
C ALA A 235 -8.16 12.40 -5.33
N GLN A 236 -6.90 11.97 -5.35
CA GLN A 236 -6.11 11.82 -6.58
C GLN A 236 -6.52 10.59 -7.41
N ARG A 237 -7.29 9.66 -6.83
CA ARG A 237 -7.66 8.39 -7.46
C ARG A 237 -9.18 8.15 -7.45
N PRO A 238 -10.00 9.07 -8.01
CA PRO A 238 -11.46 8.95 -7.98
C PRO A 238 -11.98 7.73 -8.75
N ASP A 239 -11.25 7.28 -9.76
CA ASP A 239 -11.61 6.14 -10.62
C ASP A 239 -10.92 4.82 -10.17
N SER A 240 -10.45 4.75 -8.93
CA SER A 240 -9.71 3.60 -8.39
C SER A 240 -10.26 3.21 -7.02
N TYR A 241 -10.24 1.93 -6.71
CA TYR A 241 -10.58 1.47 -5.37
C TYR A 241 -9.51 1.94 -4.37
N VAL A 242 -9.92 2.79 -3.44
CA VAL A 242 -9.11 3.22 -2.29
C VAL A 242 -9.93 3.07 -1.02
N ASN A 243 -9.56 2.07 -0.22
CA ASN A 243 -10.15 1.81 1.09
C ASN A 243 -9.24 2.34 2.19
N VAL A 244 -9.75 3.23 3.05
CA VAL A 244 -8.99 3.81 4.16
C VAL A 244 -9.63 3.39 5.47
N GLN A 245 -8.85 2.77 6.34
CA GLN A 245 -9.29 2.25 7.63
C GLN A 245 -8.45 2.83 8.76
N VAL A 246 -9.10 3.43 9.75
CA VAL A 246 -8.45 3.94 10.95
C VAL A 246 -8.86 3.05 12.12
N ILE A 247 -7.91 2.27 12.62
CA ILE A 247 -8.13 1.22 13.62
C ILE A 247 -8.00 1.82 15.02
N ASN A 248 -9.15 1.93 15.70
CA ASN A 248 -9.20 2.53 17.03
C ASN A 248 -8.41 1.73 18.08
N GLY A 249 -7.57 2.43 18.83
CA GLY A 249 -6.74 1.85 19.87
C GLY A 249 -5.53 1.09 19.32
N ALA A 250 -5.23 1.15 18.02
CA ALA A 250 -3.96 0.65 17.50
C ALA A 250 -2.90 1.77 17.47
N GLY A 251 -1.65 1.43 17.76
CA GLY A 251 -0.49 2.28 17.50
C GLY A 251 0.16 1.90 16.17
N HIS A 252 1.47 2.18 16.05
CA HIS A 252 2.22 1.92 14.82
C HIS A 252 2.22 0.45 14.38
N HIS A 253 2.20 -0.50 15.32
CA HIS A 253 2.14 -1.93 15.02
C HIS A 253 0.69 -2.42 14.97
N VAL A 254 -0.10 -1.89 14.03
CA VAL A 254 -1.54 -2.18 13.89
C VAL A 254 -1.86 -3.67 13.88
N TYR A 255 -1.01 -4.47 13.23
CA TYR A 255 -1.13 -5.92 13.13
C TYR A 255 -0.96 -6.67 14.45
N ALA A 256 -0.26 -6.07 15.42
CA ALA A 256 -0.03 -6.65 16.74
C ALA A 256 -0.99 -6.08 17.79
N ASP A 257 -1.33 -4.79 17.70
CA ASP A 257 -2.23 -4.14 18.64
C ASP A 257 -3.69 -4.58 18.47
N LYS A 258 -4.12 -4.83 17.23
CA LYS A 258 -5.50 -5.15 16.83
C LYS A 258 -5.51 -6.22 15.74
N SER A 259 -4.87 -7.35 15.99
CA SER A 259 -4.65 -8.44 15.02
C SER A 259 -5.93 -8.92 14.34
N GLU A 260 -7.02 -9.14 15.08
CA GLU A 260 -8.29 -9.59 14.51
C GLU A 260 -8.87 -8.57 13.52
N THR A 261 -8.89 -7.30 13.90
CA THR A 261 -9.39 -6.22 13.03
C THR A 261 -8.50 -6.01 11.82
N PHE A 262 -7.18 -6.03 12.01
CA PHE A 262 -6.20 -5.97 10.93
C PHE A 262 -6.39 -7.12 9.94
N ASN A 263 -6.46 -8.36 10.43
CA ASN A 263 -6.63 -9.55 9.60
C ASN A 263 -7.94 -9.52 8.81
N ARG A 264 -9.03 -9.05 9.42
CA ARG A 264 -10.31 -8.86 8.73
C ARG A 264 -10.16 -7.96 7.51
N TYR A 265 -9.55 -6.77 7.65
CA TYR A 265 -9.35 -5.88 6.51
C TYR A 265 -8.39 -6.43 5.45
N VAL A 266 -7.38 -7.22 5.86
CA VAL A 266 -6.53 -7.94 4.90
C VAL A 266 -7.34 -8.97 4.11
N LEU A 267 -8.21 -9.74 4.78
CA LEU A 267 -9.09 -10.71 4.13
C LEU A 267 -10.12 -10.04 3.21
N ASP A 268 -10.72 -8.93 3.63
CA ASP A 268 -11.64 -8.13 2.81
C ASP A 268 -10.94 -7.64 1.53
N ALA A 269 -9.68 -7.21 1.62
CA ALA A 269 -8.88 -6.81 0.47
C ALA A 269 -8.57 -7.98 -0.47
N CYS A 270 -8.30 -9.17 0.07
CA CYS A 270 -8.15 -10.40 -0.74
C CYS A 270 -9.45 -10.75 -1.46
N GLU A 271 -10.58 -10.78 -0.75
CA GLU A 271 -11.88 -11.12 -1.32
C GLU A 271 -12.31 -10.13 -2.42
N TYR A 272 -12.03 -8.84 -2.23
CA TYR A 272 -12.23 -7.83 -3.26
C TYR A 272 -11.45 -8.15 -4.54
N THR A 273 -10.17 -8.50 -4.39
CA THR A 273 -9.30 -8.82 -5.54
C THR A 273 -9.74 -10.08 -6.28
N ASP A 274 -10.16 -11.11 -5.55
CA ASP A 274 -10.65 -12.35 -6.15
C ASP A 274 -11.93 -12.12 -6.97
N LYS A 275 -12.86 -11.30 -6.45
CA LYS A 275 -14.11 -10.95 -7.16
C LYS A 275 -13.88 -10.14 -8.44
N GLU A 276 -12.98 -9.17 -8.41
CA GLU A 276 -12.63 -8.37 -9.61
C GLU A 276 -12.00 -9.24 -10.71
N GLU A 277 -11.23 -10.27 -10.31
CA GLU A 277 -10.67 -11.24 -11.24
C GLU A 277 -11.77 -12.10 -11.90
N ASP A 278 -12.73 -12.60 -11.12
CA ASP A 278 -13.87 -13.36 -11.64
C ASP A 278 -14.72 -12.53 -12.64
N VAL A 279 -14.96 -11.25 -12.35
CA VAL A 279 -15.69 -10.35 -13.26
C VAL A 279 -14.90 -10.12 -14.55
N SER A 280 -13.58 -9.97 -14.47
CA SER A 280 -12.72 -9.76 -15.65
C SER A 280 -12.62 -10.99 -16.57
N LEU A 281 -12.88 -12.19 -16.04
CA LEU A 281 -12.84 -13.47 -16.76
C LEU A 281 -14.21 -13.89 -17.31
N ALA A 282 -15.30 -13.26 -16.88
CA ALA A 282 -16.63 -13.54 -17.37
C ALA A 282 -16.78 -13.11 -18.86
N PRO A 283 -17.43 -13.93 -19.72
CA PRO A 283 -17.68 -13.54 -21.11
C PRO A 283 -18.55 -12.27 -21.14
N PRO A 284 -18.33 -11.35 -22.10
CA PRO A 284 -19.16 -10.16 -22.25
C PRO A 284 -20.61 -10.60 -22.37
N GLN A 285 -21.49 -10.09 -21.50
CA GLN A 285 -22.92 -10.30 -21.67
C GLN A 285 -23.36 -9.52 -22.91
N ASP A 286 -23.94 -10.22 -23.89
CA ASP A 286 -24.56 -9.58 -25.05
C ASP A 286 -25.62 -8.59 -24.54
N ILE A 287 -25.32 -7.30 -24.66
CA ILE A 287 -26.32 -6.26 -24.46
C ILE A 287 -27.30 -6.38 -25.62
N ILE A 288 -28.40 -7.10 -25.41
CA ILE A 288 -29.55 -7.06 -26.31
C ILE A 288 -30.14 -5.66 -26.19
N ILE A 289 -29.66 -4.75 -27.03
CA ILE A 289 -30.35 -3.49 -27.30
C ILE A 289 -31.62 -3.89 -28.04
N VAL A 290 -32.73 -3.98 -27.31
CA VAL A 290 -34.05 -4.01 -27.94
C VAL A 290 -34.26 -2.63 -28.56
N SER A 291 -33.91 -2.51 -29.84
CA SER A 291 -34.26 -1.33 -30.64
C SER A 291 -35.77 -1.33 -30.83
N GLN A 292 -36.50 -0.55 -30.04
CA GLN A 292 -37.82 -0.10 -30.47
C GLN A 292 -37.62 1.09 -31.41
N ASP A 293 -37.87 0.86 -32.71
CA ASP A 293 -38.79 1.64 -33.53
C ASP A 293 -38.66 1.21 -35.00
N PRO A 294 -39.77 1.14 -35.78
CA PRO A 294 -40.06 2.32 -36.61
C PRO A 294 -41.56 2.60 -36.92
N ILE A 295 -41.89 3.91 -36.93
CA ILE A 295 -42.67 4.65 -37.94
C ILE A 295 -44.16 4.31 -38.15
N ALA A 296 -45.01 5.32 -37.94
CA ALA A 296 -46.11 5.63 -38.88
C ALA A 296 -46.39 7.15 -38.94
N LYS A 297 -46.10 7.77 -40.09
CA LYS A 297 -46.74 9.02 -40.56
C LYS A 297 -47.86 8.63 -41.53
N SER A 298 -49.09 9.10 -41.31
CA SER A 298 -50.00 9.47 -42.41
C SER A 298 -51.07 10.43 -41.93
N ASN A 299 -51.16 11.59 -42.60
CA ASN A 299 -52.23 12.57 -42.47
C ASN A 299 -53.58 11.96 -42.87
N SER A 300 -54.65 12.28 -42.13
CA SER A 300 -55.94 12.59 -42.75
C SER A 300 -56.69 13.63 -41.92
N ILE A 301 -57.10 14.67 -42.62
CA ILE A 301 -57.97 15.78 -42.21
C ILE A 301 -59.40 15.23 -42.12
N ILE A 302 -60.15 15.62 -41.08
CA ILE A 302 -61.55 16.11 -41.14
C ILE A 302 -61.90 16.63 -39.74
N GLU A 303 -62.31 17.90 -39.71
CA GLU A 303 -62.87 18.64 -38.58
C GLU A 303 -64.32 18.22 -38.27
N ASP A 304 -64.71 18.57 -37.04
CA ASP A 304 -66.05 18.88 -36.52
C ASP A 304 -67.08 17.77 -36.23
N ILE A 305 -67.40 17.61 -34.94
CA ILE A 305 -68.68 18.05 -34.31
C ILE A 305 -68.51 18.01 -32.76
N PRO A 306 -68.97 19.03 -32.00
CA PRO A 306 -68.77 19.15 -30.55
C PRO A 306 -69.99 18.69 -29.70
N ALA A 307 -69.78 18.79 -28.37
CA ALA A 307 -70.70 18.62 -27.22
C ALA A 307 -70.74 17.19 -26.65
N SER A 308 -70.59 16.92 -25.34
CA SER A 308 -70.54 17.70 -24.10
C SER A 308 -70.08 16.73 -22.98
N PRO A 309 -69.51 17.21 -21.85
CA PRO A 309 -68.73 16.38 -20.94
C PRO A 309 -69.49 15.86 -19.71
N ASP A 310 -68.78 14.94 -19.04
CA ASP A 310 -68.88 14.52 -17.64
C ASP A 310 -69.97 13.52 -17.23
N GLN A 311 -69.52 12.30 -16.89
CA GLN A 311 -69.66 11.77 -15.54
C GLN A 311 -68.81 10.50 -15.23
N CYS A 312 -68.12 10.60 -14.09
CA CYS A 312 -67.97 9.59 -13.04
C CYS A 312 -67.03 8.37 -13.18
N HIS A 313 -65.95 8.49 -12.37
CA HIS A 313 -65.57 7.61 -11.25
C HIS A 313 -64.92 6.24 -11.47
N ARG A 314 -63.76 6.10 -10.81
CA ARG A 314 -63.29 5.00 -9.92
C ARG A 314 -61.93 5.46 -9.35
N LEU A 315 -61.59 5.56 -8.05
CA LEU A 315 -61.83 4.75 -6.84
C LEU A 315 -61.80 3.25 -7.17
N SER A 316 -60.80 2.49 -6.77
CA SER A 316 -60.11 2.43 -5.47
C SER A 316 -58.69 1.89 -5.60
#